data_AF-A0A221NQJ7-F1
#
_entry.id   AF-A0A221NQJ7-F1
#
_cell.length_a   1.000
_cell.length_b   1.000
_cell.length_c   1.000
_cell.angle_alpha   90.00
_cell.angle_beta   90.00
_cell.angle_gamma   90.00
#
_symmetry.space_group_name_H-M   'P 1'
#
loop_
_entity.id
_entity.type
_entity.pdbx_description
1 polymer ?
#
loop_
_entity_poly.entity_id
_entity_poly.type
_entity_poly.pdbx_seq_one_letter_code
_entity_poly.pdbx_strand_id
1 'polypeptide(L)'
;MLTLEPSGRNRELAADIVRFTRRSARRYKRSRISWGDRFVDAYSWGLGIGVSLTIAASFVLALRNEIADRASTTGSIIGEQWLVLPEPVLWTSVTFAVLLVISNLARKLGPMTLNGAESTWWLTLPVDRRPMVLPPFLGKVALTAAGSAIIYLPFSMVTAIDRAPVEHAFAALTFGCVGAIALVLAAVQQLGLLGPRLGKAISAAALLGCSLLPALSWSPWPTALAGLAAVGLLALVVPRSGRVRGEELVRGGAVARHAGASLFMMDANEVLRALSGGRQRVDGGRAARFYARHTHGPLRALIRADAVAFLRLNPPLMPPILWLAACVAMLLVEGGLPEFVQLAVIVIAGCATASGLGTVARKTALVPELDAVLPLHPALVRTSRTLMPCLAMSLWMAVLSGLLVLLGAADPWLVLVGALAGVGMGAGTLRAATRTPPDWTAPPVETPFGPVPRAQLGSLLRGLDVTILATIPLLVALYLGYVPSTVLMVQAVFSAGIFLVVVLSRPKRT
;
A
#
# COMPACT_ATOMS: atom_id res chain seq x y z
N MET A 1 32.59 29.56 8.86
CA MET A 1 32.10 28.17 9.02
C MET A 1 33.25 27.25 8.69
N LEU A 2 33.96 26.77 9.72
CA LEU A 2 35.17 25.96 9.57
C LEU A 2 34.80 24.58 8.98
N THR A 3 35.21 24.33 7.75
CA THR A 3 35.27 23.00 7.16
C THR A 3 36.41 22.24 7.84
N LEU A 4 36.14 21.74 9.05
CA LEU A 4 37.00 20.74 9.68
C LEU A 4 37.04 19.54 8.74
N GLU A 5 38.21 19.27 8.15
CA GLU A 5 38.46 17.97 7.55
C GLU A 5 38.11 16.89 8.59
N PRO A 6 37.38 15.83 8.22
CA PRO A 6 37.02 14.77 9.14
C PRO A 6 38.30 13.97 9.46
N SER A 7 39.04 14.43 10.47
CA SER A 7 40.17 13.70 11.03
C SER A 7 39.70 12.30 11.46
N GLY A 8 40.52 11.27 11.24
CA GLY A 8 40.19 9.89 11.65
C GLY A 8 39.74 9.79 13.11
N ARG A 9 40.33 10.63 13.97
CA ARG A 9 40.00 10.79 15.39
C ARG A 9 38.53 11.20 15.64
N ASN A 10 37.97 12.09 14.82
CA ASN A 10 36.55 12.46 14.94
C ASN A 10 35.61 11.31 14.57
N ARG A 11 36.02 10.42 13.66
CA ARG A 11 35.25 9.22 13.30
C ARG A 11 35.29 8.15 14.37
N GLU A 12 36.44 7.97 15.01
CA GLU A 12 36.59 7.03 16.14
C GLU A 12 35.74 7.47 17.33
N LEU A 13 35.81 8.76 17.70
CA LEU A 13 34.98 9.33 18.76
C LEU A 13 33.47 9.20 18.45
N ALA A 14 33.07 9.43 17.20
CA ALA A 14 31.71 9.21 16.74
C ALA A 14 31.27 7.74 16.92
N ALA A 15 32.12 6.80 16.50
CA ALA A 15 31.85 5.37 16.62
C ALA A 15 31.77 4.92 18.08
N ASP A 16 32.58 5.50 18.96
CA ASP A 16 32.60 5.19 20.40
C ASP A 16 31.34 5.68 21.10
N ILE A 17 30.90 6.91 20.83
CA ILE A 17 29.64 7.44 21.37
C ILE A 17 28.45 6.57 20.93
N VAL A 18 28.40 6.18 19.65
CA VAL A 18 27.34 5.30 19.13
C VAL A 18 27.40 3.91 19.76
N ARG A 19 28.60 3.35 19.93
CA ARG A 19 28.78 2.05 20.58
C ARG A 19 28.37 2.09 22.04
N PHE A 20 28.77 3.12 22.78
CA PHE A 20 28.43 3.32 24.18
C PHE A 20 26.91 3.43 24.36
N THR A 21 26.26 4.36 23.65
CA THR A 21 24.81 4.58 23.73
C THR A 21 24.00 3.32 23.39
N ARG A 22 24.36 2.61 22.31
CA ARG A 22 23.70 1.34 21.96
C ARG A 22 23.92 0.24 22.99
N ARG A 23 25.13 0.13 23.57
CA ARG A 23 25.41 -0.83 24.66
C ARG A 23 24.59 -0.49 25.90
N SER A 24 24.52 0.77 26.30
CA SER A 24 23.74 1.24 27.44
C SER A 24 22.24 0.99 27.24
N ALA A 25 21.70 1.31 26.06
CA ALA A 25 20.31 1.03 25.72
C ALA A 25 19.99 -0.47 25.74
N ARG A 26 20.88 -1.32 25.21
CA ARG A 26 20.73 -2.79 25.27
C ARG A 26 20.81 -3.30 26.70
N ARG A 27 21.72 -2.78 27.53
CA ARG A 27 21.85 -3.15 28.94
C ARG A 27 20.58 -2.79 29.72
N TYR A 28 20.07 -1.58 29.52
CA TYR A 28 18.82 -1.12 30.12
C TYR A 28 17.61 -1.96 29.71
N LYS A 29 17.49 -2.33 28.42
CA LYS A 29 16.44 -3.25 27.98
C LYS A 29 16.61 -4.65 28.58
N ARG A 30 17.84 -5.16 28.64
CA ARG A 30 18.13 -6.50 29.18
C ARG A 30 17.83 -6.61 30.67
N SER A 31 18.01 -5.55 31.46
CA SER A 31 17.75 -5.57 32.90
C SER A 31 16.27 -5.55 33.26
N ARG A 32 15.38 -5.24 32.30
CA ARG A 32 13.92 -5.19 32.53
C ARG A 32 13.13 -6.36 31.97
N ILE A 33 13.76 -7.20 31.15
CA ILE A 33 13.08 -8.33 30.49
C ILE A 33 13.58 -9.62 31.14
N SER A 34 12.66 -10.36 31.77
CA SER A 34 13.00 -11.65 32.38
C SER A 34 13.35 -12.68 31.29
N TRP A 35 14.09 -13.73 31.66
CA TRP A 35 14.39 -14.82 30.73
C TRP A 35 13.14 -15.59 30.31
N GLY A 36 12.16 -15.73 31.22
CA GLY A 36 10.87 -16.36 30.94
C GLY A 36 10.10 -15.62 29.84
N ASP A 37 10.02 -14.29 29.94
CA ASP A 37 9.33 -13.46 28.93
C ASP A 37 9.94 -13.64 27.54
N ARG A 38 11.28 -13.69 27.45
CA ARG A 38 11.94 -13.90 26.14
C ARG A 38 11.65 -15.26 25.55
N PHE A 39 11.56 -16.29 26.38
CA PHE A 39 11.26 -17.63 25.91
C PHE A 39 9.82 -17.71 25.42
N VAL A 40 8.86 -17.19 26.20
CA VAL A 40 7.44 -17.13 25.82
C VAL A 40 7.26 -16.31 24.55
N ASP A 41 7.92 -15.15 24.45
CA ASP A 41 7.90 -14.33 23.23
C ASP A 41 8.47 -15.11 22.04
N ALA A 42 9.68 -15.67 22.17
CA ALA A 42 10.34 -16.38 21.06
C ALA A 42 9.53 -17.61 20.60
N TYR A 43 8.95 -18.35 21.54
CA TYR A 43 8.08 -19.48 21.24
C TYR A 43 6.80 -19.03 20.54
N SER A 44 6.13 -18.00 21.06
CA SER A 44 4.89 -17.47 20.49
C SER A 44 5.11 -16.89 19.09
N TRP A 45 6.20 -16.15 18.88
CA TRP A 45 6.60 -15.65 17.58
C TRP A 45 6.97 -16.79 16.62
N GLY A 46 7.73 -17.78 17.09
CA GLY A 46 8.13 -18.93 16.28
C GLY A 46 6.94 -19.75 15.81
N LEU A 47 6.02 -20.09 16.74
CA LEU A 47 4.80 -20.81 16.43
C LEU A 47 3.88 -20.00 15.51
N GLY A 48 3.68 -18.71 15.81
CA GLY A 48 2.85 -17.83 14.98
C GLY A 48 3.36 -17.69 13.56
N ILE A 49 4.68 -17.55 13.37
CA ILE A 49 5.32 -17.54 12.05
C ILE A 49 5.16 -18.90 11.36
N GLY A 50 5.40 -19.99 12.08
CA GLY A 50 5.27 -21.35 11.55
C GLY A 50 3.86 -21.63 11.02
N VAL A 51 2.84 -21.40 11.84
CA VAL A 51 1.42 -21.59 11.46
C VAL A 51 1.06 -20.69 10.28
N SER A 52 1.47 -19.42 10.30
CA SER A 52 1.19 -18.49 9.20
C SER A 52 1.85 -18.94 7.88
N LEU A 53 3.08 -19.44 7.94
CA LEU A 53 3.81 -19.92 6.77
C LEU A 53 3.21 -21.21 6.22
N THR A 54 2.76 -22.12 7.08
CA THR A 54 2.04 -23.34 6.66
C THR A 54 0.72 -23.00 5.98
N ILE A 55 -0.09 -22.09 6.55
CA ILE A 55 -1.34 -21.63 5.93
C ILE A 55 -1.07 -20.97 4.57
N ALA A 56 -0.06 -20.09 4.50
CA ALA A 56 0.32 -19.45 3.25
C ALA A 56 0.80 -20.47 2.20
N ALA A 57 1.61 -21.46 2.59
CA ALA A 57 2.07 -22.52 1.71
C ALA A 57 0.91 -23.38 1.21
N SER A 58 0.00 -23.80 2.10
CA SER A 58 -1.20 -24.57 1.72
C SER A 58 -2.09 -23.79 0.76
N PHE A 59 -2.30 -22.49 1.00
CA PHE A 59 -3.07 -21.63 0.10
C PHE A 59 -2.40 -21.49 -1.27
N VAL A 60 -1.09 -21.26 -1.31
CA VAL A 60 -0.31 -21.14 -2.56
C VAL A 60 -0.34 -22.44 -3.35
N LEU A 61 -0.17 -23.59 -2.69
CA LEU A 61 -0.22 -24.89 -3.34
C LEU A 61 -1.63 -25.21 -3.85
N ALA A 62 -2.67 -24.92 -3.07
CA ALA A 62 -4.06 -25.09 -3.50
C ALA A 62 -4.38 -24.21 -4.72
N LEU A 63 -3.97 -22.93 -4.68
CA LEU A 63 -4.15 -22.00 -5.78
C LEU A 63 -3.38 -22.44 -7.03
N ARG A 64 -2.13 -22.89 -6.87
CA ARG A 64 -1.30 -23.43 -7.96
C ARG A 64 -1.96 -24.64 -8.61
N ASN A 65 -2.47 -25.58 -7.81
CA ASN A 65 -3.13 -26.78 -8.32
C ASN A 65 -4.43 -26.43 -9.05
N GLU A 66 -5.25 -25.52 -8.51
CA GLU A 66 -6.46 -25.06 -9.19
C GLU A 66 -6.15 -24.36 -10.53
N ILE A 67 -5.10 -23.54 -10.59
CA ILE A 67 -4.64 -22.92 -11.84
C ILE A 67 -4.18 -23.98 -12.84
N ALA A 68 -3.40 -24.97 -12.40
CA ALA A 68 -2.91 -26.05 -13.24
C ALA A 68 -4.04 -26.92 -13.80
N ASP A 69 -5.02 -27.28 -12.96
CA ASP A 69 -6.16 -28.10 -13.35
C ASP A 69 -7.09 -27.34 -14.30
N ARG A 70 -7.30 -26.03 -14.09
CA ARG A 70 -8.19 -25.21 -14.94
C ARG A 70 -7.56 -24.62 -16.18
N ALA A 71 -6.23 -24.53 -16.28
CA ALA A 71 -5.58 -24.21 -17.56
C ALA A 71 -5.96 -25.21 -18.67
N SER A 72 -6.48 -26.39 -18.31
CA SER A 72 -7.03 -27.39 -19.23
C SER A 72 -8.51 -27.18 -19.61
N THR A 73 -9.25 -26.29 -18.92
CA THR A 73 -10.68 -26.02 -19.12
C THR A 73 -10.94 -24.55 -19.43
N THR A 74 -11.57 -24.32 -20.59
CA THR A 74 -11.79 -23.03 -21.25
C THR A 74 -12.78 -22.13 -20.48
N GLY A 75 -12.33 -21.42 -19.43
CA GLY A 75 -13.18 -20.52 -18.64
C GLY A 75 -12.48 -19.22 -18.29
N SER A 76 -12.49 -18.24 -19.19
CA SER A 76 -12.11 -16.85 -18.92
C SER A 76 -13.35 -15.96 -19.06
N ILE A 77 -13.47 -14.94 -18.21
CA ILE A 77 -14.57 -13.97 -18.29
C ILE A 77 -14.48 -13.16 -19.60
N ILE A 78 -13.28 -13.02 -20.16
CA ILE A 78 -13.04 -12.29 -21.41
C ILE A 78 -13.01 -13.26 -22.59
N GLY A 79 -13.63 -12.86 -23.70
CA GLY A 79 -13.63 -13.64 -24.94
C GLY A 79 -12.24 -13.87 -25.50
N GLU A 80 -11.98 -15.08 -26.01
CA GLU A 80 -10.65 -15.55 -26.43
C GLU A 80 -9.94 -14.62 -27.42
N GLN A 81 -10.69 -13.98 -28.31
CA GLN A 81 -10.17 -13.03 -29.32
C GLN A 81 -9.44 -11.80 -28.75
N TRP A 82 -9.59 -11.51 -27.45
CA TRP A 82 -8.99 -10.36 -26.78
C TRP A 82 -7.81 -10.75 -25.87
N LEU A 83 -7.48 -12.04 -25.74
CA LEU A 83 -6.35 -12.52 -24.94
C LEU A 83 -5.03 -12.32 -25.71
N VAL A 84 -4.56 -11.07 -25.74
CA VAL A 84 -3.42 -10.64 -26.57
C VAL A 84 -2.14 -10.43 -25.75
N LEU A 85 -2.22 -10.36 -24.41
CA LEU A 85 -1.07 -9.98 -23.59
C LEU A 85 -0.25 -11.21 -23.20
N PRO A 86 1.03 -11.34 -23.62
CA PRO A 86 1.83 -12.49 -23.26
C PRO A 86 2.02 -12.58 -21.74
N GLU A 87 1.85 -13.76 -21.18
CA GLU A 87 2.01 -14.03 -19.74
C GLU A 87 3.34 -13.46 -19.15
N PRO A 88 4.51 -13.58 -19.81
CA PRO A 88 5.76 -13.01 -19.28
C PRO A 88 5.72 -11.48 -19.14
N VAL A 89 5.01 -10.78 -20.02
CA VAL A 89 4.86 -9.32 -19.97
C VAL A 89 4.03 -8.91 -18.75
N LEU A 90 2.99 -9.67 -18.45
CA LEU A 90 2.19 -9.44 -17.26
C LEU A 90 3.04 -9.61 -15.99
N TRP A 91 3.70 -10.76 -15.82
CA TRP A 91 4.43 -11.00 -14.58
C TRP A 91 5.56 -10.00 -14.38
N THR A 92 6.27 -9.61 -15.45
CA THR A 92 7.28 -8.55 -15.39
C THR A 92 6.69 -7.17 -15.06
N SER A 93 5.49 -6.85 -15.54
CA SER A 93 4.80 -5.62 -15.15
C SER A 93 4.40 -5.61 -13.66
N VAL A 94 3.96 -6.76 -13.12
CA VAL A 94 3.61 -6.93 -11.70
C VAL A 94 4.87 -6.81 -10.84
N THR A 95 5.98 -7.48 -11.21
CA THR A 95 7.24 -7.34 -10.47
C THR A 95 7.74 -5.90 -10.49
N PHE A 96 7.66 -5.23 -11.65
CA PHE A 96 7.99 -3.82 -11.77
C PHE A 96 7.13 -2.93 -10.86
N ALA A 97 5.81 -3.15 -10.82
CA ALA A 97 4.89 -2.40 -9.96
C ALA A 97 5.25 -2.57 -8.46
N VAL A 98 5.54 -3.80 -8.02
CA VAL A 98 5.95 -4.08 -6.64
C VAL A 98 7.26 -3.36 -6.31
N LEU A 99 8.24 -3.36 -7.22
CA LEU A 99 9.51 -2.64 -7.04
C LEU A 99 9.32 -1.12 -6.94
N LEU A 100 8.40 -0.56 -7.73
CA LEU A 100 8.02 0.85 -7.61
C LEU A 100 7.39 1.16 -6.26
N VAL A 101 6.53 0.27 -5.74
CA VAL A 101 5.95 0.41 -4.39
C VAL A 101 7.05 0.39 -3.33
N ILE A 102 7.97 -0.57 -3.37
CA ILE A 102 9.11 -0.67 -2.45
C ILE A 102 9.94 0.62 -2.50
N SER A 103 10.31 1.08 -3.70
CA SER A 103 11.10 2.31 -3.87
C SER A 103 10.35 3.54 -3.37
N ASN A 104 9.05 3.67 -3.65
CA ASN A 104 8.25 4.80 -3.22
C ASN A 104 8.06 4.82 -1.70
N LEU A 105 7.82 3.66 -1.10
CA LEU A 105 7.70 3.50 0.34
C LEU A 105 9.03 3.82 1.03
N ALA A 106 10.14 3.31 0.50
CA ALA A 106 11.49 3.63 0.95
C ALA A 106 11.74 5.15 0.98
N ARG A 107 11.39 5.87 -0.09
CA ARG A 107 11.54 7.34 -0.14
C ARG A 107 10.68 8.07 0.89
N LYS A 108 9.46 7.58 1.14
CA LYS A 108 8.55 8.18 2.12
C LYS A 108 9.03 7.96 3.54
N LEU A 109 9.51 6.76 3.85
CA LEU A 109 10.06 6.39 5.15
C LEU A 109 11.46 6.97 5.39
N GLY A 110 12.19 7.31 4.33
CA GLY A 110 13.61 7.61 4.38
C GLY A 110 14.42 6.31 4.51
N PRO A 111 15.22 5.91 3.52
CA PRO A 111 16.13 4.78 3.69
C PRO A 111 17.13 5.05 4.83
N MET A 112 17.61 6.30 4.92
CA MET A 112 18.45 6.77 6.01
C MET A 112 17.62 7.59 7.00
N THR A 113 17.51 7.12 8.24
CA THR A 113 16.70 7.75 9.30
C THR A 113 17.43 7.70 10.63
N LEU A 114 17.15 8.68 11.49
CA LEU A 114 17.52 8.63 12.91
C LEU A 114 16.27 8.51 13.77
N ASN A 115 16.39 7.82 14.90
CA ASN A 115 15.32 7.78 15.89
C ASN A 115 15.12 9.19 16.48
N GLY A 116 13.93 9.52 16.99
CA GLY A 116 13.59 10.89 17.39
C GLY A 116 14.45 11.35 18.57
N ALA A 117 14.61 10.48 19.58
CA ALA A 117 15.53 10.74 20.69
C ALA A 117 16.98 10.87 20.21
N GLU A 118 17.43 9.99 19.32
CA GLU A 118 18.79 10.07 18.75
C GLU A 118 18.99 11.36 17.95
N SER A 119 17.98 11.83 17.23
CA SER A 119 18.09 13.01 16.38
C SER A 119 18.26 14.30 17.18
N THR A 120 17.60 14.43 18.34
CA THR A 120 17.71 15.63 19.20
C THR A 120 19.08 15.73 19.86
N TRP A 121 19.65 14.58 20.27
CA TRP A 121 20.92 14.54 21.00
C TRP A 121 22.15 14.40 20.11
N TRP A 122 22.04 13.73 18.95
CA TRP A 122 23.20 13.43 18.11
C TRP A 122 23.40 14.41 16.95
N LEU A 123 22.33 15.02 16.41
CA LEU A 123 22.48 15.97 15.30
C LEU A 123 23.07 17.32 15.72
N THR A 124 22.98 17.64 17.01
CA THR A 124 23.56 18.84 17.64
C THR A 124 25.05 18.68 17.93
N LEU A 125 25.56 17.45 18.01
CA LEU A 125 26.98 17.19 18.26
C LEU A 125 27.81 17.48 16.99
N PRO A 126 28.96 18.17 17.12
CA PRO A 126 29.86 18.47 15.99
C PRO A 126 30.72 17.23 15.63
N VAL A 127 30.07 16.10 15.36
CA VAL A 127 30.70 14.79 15.18
C VAL A 127 30.25 14.17 13.84
N ASP A 128 31.09 13.30 13.24
CA ASP A 128 30.74 12.64 11.97
C ASP A 128 29.46 11.80 12.11
N ARG A 129 28.48 12.03 11.24
CA ARG A 129 27.15 11.39 11.26
C ARG A 129 27.15 9.99 10.66
N ARG A 130 28.20 9.64 9.90
CA ARG A 130 28.30 8.35 9.19
C ARG A 130 28.10 7.12 10.09
N PRO A 131 28.83 6.95 11.23
CA PRO A 131 28.67 5.76 12.08
C PRO A 131 27.28 5.66 12.75
N MET A 132 26.53 6.77 12.82
CA MET A 132 25.17 6.78 13.33
C MET A 132 24.18 6.20 12.32
N VAL A 133 24.29 6.62 11.05
CA VAL A 133 23.31 6.33 9.99
C VAL A 133 23.63 5.05 9.22
N LEU A 134 24.90 4.72 9.04
CA LEU A 134 25.34 3.62 8.17
C LEU A 134 24.88 2.22 8.66
N PRO A 135 25.09 1.82 9.92
CA PRO A 135 24.65 0.49 10.39
C PRO A 135 23.14 0.23 10.27
N PRO A 136 22.23 1.14 10.69
CA PRO A 136 20.80 0.91 10.52
C PRO A 136 20.37 0.95 9.06
N PHE A 137 21.04 1.74 8.21
CA PHE A 137 20.82 1.72 6.77
C PHE A 137 21.16 0.35 6.16
N LEU A 138 22.34 -0.21 6.46
CA LEU A 138 22.72 -1.55 5.99
C LEU A 138 21.78 -2.64 6.51
N GLY A 139 21.35 -2.53 7.78
CA GLY A 139 20.34 -3.42 8.34
C GLY A 139 19.01 -3.38 7.60
N LYS A 140 18.54 -2.18 7.22
CA LYS A 140 17.34 -2.02 6.38
C LYS A 140 17.54 -2.63 5.00
N VAL A 141 18.70 -2.43 4.36
CA VAL A 141 19.00 -3.03 3.05
C VAL A 141 18.94 -4.55 3.12
N ALA A 142 19.60 -5.15 4.10
CA ALA A 142 19.58 -6.60 4.32
C ALA A 142 18.16 -7.12 4.60
N LEU A 143 17.40 -6.42 5.47
CA LEU A 143 16.03 -6.80 5.81
C LEU A 143 15.08 -6.65 4.61
N THR A 144 15.24 -5.61 3.79
CA THR A 144 14.46 -5.47 2.56
C THR A 144 14.82 -6.53 1.54
N ALA A 145 16.10 -6.91 1.42
CA ALA A 145 16.53 -7.98 0.51
C ALA A 145 15.96 -9.33 0.93
N ALA A 146 16.12 -9.69 2.22
CA ALA A 146 15.58 -10.93 2.76
C ALA A 146 14.05 -10.95 2.70
N GLY A 147 13.39 -9.87 3.09
CA GLY A 147 11.93 -9.76 3.07
C GLY A 147 11.35 -9.86 1.66
N SER A 148 11.96 -9.18 0.68
CA SER A 148 11.52 -9.26 -0.72
C SER A 148 11.76 -10.66 -1.31
N ALA A 149 12.87 -11.32 -1.00
CA ALA A 149 13.11 -12.70 -1.43
C ALA A 149 12.05 -13.67 -0.86
N ILE A 150 11.74 -13.57 0.44
CA ILE A 150 10.72 -14.42 1.09
C ILE A 150 9.34 -14.17 0.50
N ILE A 151 8.94 -12.91 0.28
CA ILE A 151 7.63 -12.55 -0.28
C ILE A 151 7.51 -12.99 -1.75
N TYR A 152 8.61 -12.99 -2.50
CA TYR A 152 8.61 -13.38 -3.92
C TYR A 152 8.50 -14.89 -4.15
N LEU A 153 8.98 -15.71 -3.21
CA LEU A 153 8.95 -17.16 -3.32
C LEU A 153 7.55 -17.74 -3.62
N PRO A 154 6.47 -17.42 -2.86
CA PRO A 154 5.13 -17.90 -3.18
C PRO A 154 4.63 -17.39 -4.53
N PHE A 155 4.96 -16.15 -4.91
CA PHE A 155 4.61 -15.60 -6.21
C PHE A 155 5.30 -16.37 -7.35
N SER A 156 6.58 -16.70 -7.21
CA SER A 156 7.33 -17.52 -8.17
C SER A 156 6.72 -18.92 -8.32
N MET A 157 6.26 -19.54 -7.23
CA MET A 157 5.63 -20.86 -7.25
C MET A 157 4.28 -20.89 -7.97
N VAL A 158 3.50 -19.80 -7.88
CA VAL A 158 2.20 -19.68 -8.57
C VAL A 158 2.37 -19.37 -10.05
N THR A 159 3.35 -18.53 -10.40
CA THR A 159 3.49 -17.95 -11.75
C THR A 159 4.34 -18.77 -12.71
N ALA A 160 5.13 -19.72 -12.22
CA ALA A 160 6.02 -20.52 -13.06
C ALA A 160 6.02 -21.98 -12.62
N ILE A 161 4.97 -22.70 -13.01
CA ILE A 161 4.64 -24.05 -12.55
C ILE A 161 5.74 -25.06 -12.93
N ASP A 162 6.40 -24.84 -14.07
CA ASP A 162 7.39 -25.75 -14.67
C ASP A 162 8.82 -25.58 -14.14
N ARG A 163 9.05 -24.60 -13.26
CA ARG A 163 10.41 -24.33 -12.74
C ARG A 163 10.87 -25.38 -11.76
N ALA A 164 12.16 -25.68 -11.80
CA ALA A 164 12.79 -26.51 -10.77
C ALA A 164 12.82 -25.74 -9.41
N PRO A 165 12.83 -26.44 -8.26
CA PRO A 165 12.86 -25.80 -6.94
C PRO A 165 14.06 -24.85 -6.75
N VAL A 166 15.20 -25.18 -7.37
CA VAL A 166 16.42 -24.36 -7.34
C VAL A 166 16.23 -23.05 -8.13
N GLU A 167 15.49 -23.08 -9.24
CA GLU A 167 15.20 -21.89 -10.04
C GLU A 167 14.27 -20.93 -9.29
N HIS A 168 13.31 -21.45 -8.50
CA HIS A 168 12.51 -20.63 -7.60
C HIS A 168 13.38 -19.94 -6.55
N ALA A 169 14.38 -20.63 -6.01
CA ALA A 169 15.34 -20.03 -5.07
C ALA A 169 16.17 -18.91 -5.72
N PHE A 170 16.68 -19.12 -6.95
CA PHE A 170 17.38 -18.07 -7.69
C PHE A 170 16.46 -16.90 -8.05
N ALA A 171 15.20 -17.15 -8.44
CA ALA A 171 14.23 -16.09 -8.70
C ALA A 171 13.90 -15.28 -7.42
N ALA A 172 13.79 -15.94 -6.27
CA ALA A 172 13.62 -15.26 -4.99
C ALA A 172 14.86 -14.42 -4.61
N LEU A 173 16.07 -14.96 -4.78
CA LEU A 173 17.31 -14.25 -4.48
C LEU A 173 17.54 -13.06 -5.43
N THR A 174 17.28 -13.20 -6.73
CA THR A 174 17.33 -12.08 -7.70
C THR A 174 16.39 -10.97 -7.25
N PHE A 175 15.13 -11.29 -6.96
CA PHE A 175 14.16 -10.30 -6.52
C PHE A 175 14.56 -9.64 -5.19
N GLY A 176 15.17 -10.41 -4.29
CA GLY A 176 15.82 -9.91 -3.07
C GLY A 176 16.87 -8.83 -3.35
N CYS A 177 17.82 -9.13 -4.25
CA CYS A 177 18.84 -8.17 -4.66
C CYS A 177 18.24 -6.93 -5.34
N VAL A 178 17.22 -7.10 -6.18
CA VAL A 178 16.53 -5.98 -6.84
C VAL A 178 15.72 -5.14 -5.84
N GLY A 179 15.14 -5.74 -4.81
CA GLY A 179 14.52 -5.05 -3.69
C GLY A 179 15.52 -4.16 -2.93
N ALA A 180 16.75 -4.66 -2.71
CA ALA A 180 17.84 -3.84 -2.18
C ALA A 180 18.21 -2.69 -3.13
N ILE A 181 18.31 -2.94 -4.44
CA ILE A 181 18.54 -1.89 -5.44
C ILE A 181 17.47 -0.79 -5.34
N ALA A 182 16.19 -1.16 -5.22
CA ALA A 182 15.08 -0.21 -5.07
C ALA A 182 15.23 0.70 -3.84
N LEU A 183 15.66 0.13 -2.70
CA LEU A 183 15.94 0.88 -1.47
C LEU A 183 17.18 1.78 -1.62
N VAL A 184 18.25 1.30 -2.25
CA VAL A 184 19.49 2.06 -2.43
C VAL A 184 19.29 3.20 -3.44
N LEU A 185 18.51 3.00 -4.51
CA LEU A 185 18.11 4.07 -5.42
C LEU A 185 17.27 5.15 -4.71
N ALA A 186 16.41 4.76 -3.78
CA ALA A 186 15.73 5.72 -2.91
C ALA A 186 16.73 6.53 -2.04
N ALA A 187 17.83 5.90 -1.60
CA ALA A 187 18.88 6.57 -0.84
C ALA A 187 19.73 7.52 -1.70
N VAL A 188 20.00 7.15 -2.95
CA VAL A 188 20.65 8.03 -3.95
C VAL A 188 19.81 9.29 -4.16
N GLN A 189 18.48 9.15 -4.24
CA GLN A 189 17.57 10.29 -4.35
C GLN A 189 17.53 11.14 -3.06
N GLN A 190 17.57 10.53 -1.89
CA GLN A 190 17.65 11.24 -0.60
C GLN A 190 18.95 12.05 -0.51
N LEU A 191 20.08 11.51 -0.99
CA LEU A 191 21.35 12.22 -1.03
C LEU A 191 21.39 13.40 -2.02
N GLY A 192 20.37 13.56 -2.87
CA GLY A 192 20.32 14.62 -3.87
C GLY A 192 21.39 14.46 -4.97
N LEU A 193 21.90 13.24 -5.19
CA LEU A 193 22.93 12.99 -6.22
C LEU A 193 22.41 13.21 -7.65
N LEU A 194 21.09 13.13 -7.83
CA LEU A 194 20.39 13.35 -9.09
C LEU A 194 19.29 14.39 -8.85
N GLY A 195 19.01 15.22 -9.85
CA GLY A 195 17.87 16.14 -9.81
C GLY A 195 16.54 15.40 -9.58
N PRO A 196 15.52 16.00 -8.96
CA PRO A 196 14.35 15.29 -8.45
C PRO A 196 13.49 14.61 -9.54
N ARG A 197 13.49 15.14 -10.77
CA ARG A 197 12.80 14.54 -11.93
C ARG A 197 13.65 13.45 -12.58
N LEU A 198 14.93 13.76 -12.81
CA LEU A 198 15.87 12.87 -13.48
C LEU A 198 16.16 11.63 -12.63
N GLY A 199 16.33 11.79 -11.31
CA GLY A 199 16.48 10.69 -10.37
C GLY A 199 15.27 9.75 -10.34
N LYS A 200 14.04 10.30 -10.46
CA LYS A 200 12.83 9.50 -10.57
C LYS A 200 12.79 8.69 -11.87
N ALA A 201 13.07 9.34 -12.99
CA ALA A 201 13.10 8.69 -14.31
C ALA A 201 14.16 7.58 -14.36
N ILE A 202 15.39 7.87 -13.92
CA ILE A 202 16.49 6.89 -13.87
C ILE A 202 16.13 5.73 -12.94
N SER A 203 15.56 6.00 -11.75
CA SER A 203 15.16 4.91 -10.85
C SER A 203 14.06 4.04 -11.47
N ALA A 204 13.09 4.63 -12.15
CA ALA A 204 12.02 3.88 -12.80
C ALA A 204 12.59 3.04 -13.96
N ALA A 205 13.45 3.61 -14.80
CA ALA A 205 14.11 2.89 -15.90
C ALA A 205 15.00 1.74 -15.39
N ALA A 206 15.78 1.98 -14.33
CA ALA A 206 16.61 0.95 -13.72
C ALA A 206 15.78 -0.20 -13.13
N LEU A 207 14.68 0.12 -12.43
CA LEU A 207 13.77 -0.88 -11.88
C LEU A 207 13.02 -1.65 -12.97
N LEU A 208 12.70 -1.01 -14.10
CA LEU A 208 12.11 -1.67 -15.25
C LEU A 208 13.07 -2.70 -15.83
N GLY A 209 14.34 -2.34 -16.06
CA GLY A 209 15.35 -3.31 -16.50
C GLY A 209 15.56 -4.45 -15.49
N CYS A 210 15.59 -4.14 -14.20
CA CYS A 210 15.76 -5.15 -13.16
C CYS A 210 14.54 -6.07 -12.99
N SER A 211 13.34 -5.64 -13.39
CA SER A 211 12.10 -6.45 -13.28
C SER A 211 12.10 -7.70 -14.17
N LEU A 212 12.97 -7.72 -15.19
CA LEU A 212 13.16 -8.84 -16.12
C LEU A 212 14.08 -9.93 -15.54
N LEU A 213 14.95 -9.60 -14.58
CA LEU A 213 15.97 -10.52 -14.06
C LEU A 213 15.40 -11.78 -13.38
N PRO A 214 14.31 -11.70 -12.58
CA PRO A 214 13.70 -12.90 -11.98
C PRO A 214 13.07 -13.85 -13.00
N ALA A 215 12.77 -13.40 -14.21
CA ALA A 215 12.28 -14.25 -15.29
C ALA A 215 13.40 -15.09 -15.93
N LEU A 216 14.66 -14.65 -15.81
CA LEU A 216 15.83 -15.30 -16.38
C LEU A 216 16.52 -16.28 -15.41
N SER A 217 15.79 -16.76 -14.39
CA SER A 217 16.34 -17.54 -13.27
C SER A 217 16.79 -18.97 -13.60
N TRP A 218 16.73 -19.37 -14.87
CA TRP A 218 17.26 -20.64 -15.39
C TRP A 218 18.79 -20.72 -15.30
N SER A 219 19.46 -19.59 -15.08
CA SER A 219 20.90 -19.51 -14.87
C SER A 219 21.23 -18.67 -13.63
N PRO A 220 22.36 -18.89 -12.95
CA PRO A 220 22.76 -18.06 -11.80
C PRO A 220 23.21 -16.64 -12.18
N TRP A 221 23.55 -16.36 -13.45
CA TRP A 221 24.10 -15.05 -13.83
C TRP A 221 23.23 -13.83 -13.49
N PRO A 222 21.87 -13.86 -13.54
CA PRO A 222 21.04 -12.72 -13.16
C PRO A 222 21.11 -12.44 -11.65
N THR A 223 21.27 -13.47 -10.81
CA THR A 223 21.47 -13.29 -9.36
C THR A 223 22.80 -12.62 -9.09
N ALA A 224 23.87 -13.09 -9.75
CA ALA A 224 25.19 -12.50 -9.67
C ALA A 224 25.18 -11.04 -10.14
N LEU A 225 24.52 -10.74 -11.28
CA LEU A 225 24.40 -9.39 -11.81
C LEU A 225 23.62 -8.46 -10.87
N ALA A 226 22.46 -8.90 -10.36
CA ALA A 226 21.67 -8.12 -9.42
C ALA A 226 22.42 -7.88 -8.10
N GLY A 227 23.15 -8.89 -7.61
CA GLY A 227 24.01 -8.79 -6.43
C GLY A 227 25.15 -7.79 -6.62
N LEU A 228 25.88 -7.88 -7.74
CA LEU A 228 26.95 -6.97 -8.10
C LEU A 228 26.44 -5.53 -8.26
N ALA A 229 25.30 -5.33 -8.92
CA ALA A 229 24.67 -4.02 -9.05
C ALA A 229 24.25 -3.43 -7.70
N ALA A 230 23.68 -4.24 -6.80
CA ALA A 230 23.33 -3.82 -5.45
C ALA A 230 24.57 -3.39 -4.65
N VAL A 231 25.65 -4.18 -4.71
CA VAL A 231 26.93 -3.86 -4.04
C VAL A 231 27.57 -2.61 -4.64
N GLY A 232 27.58 -2.46 -5.96
CA GLY A 232 28.09 -1.27 -6.65
C GLY A 232 27.33 0.00 -6.25
N LEU A 233 25.99 -0.06 -6.22
CA LEU A 233 25.17 1.06 -5.76
C LEU A 233 25.39 1.37 -4.27
N LEU A 234 25.56 0.35 -3.42
CA LEU A 234 25.92 0.54 -2.02
C LEU A 234 27.28 1.23 -1.90
N ALA A 235 28.29 0.83 -2.68
CA ALA A 235 29.61 1.45 -2.68
C ALA A 235 29.56 2.95 -3.03
N LEU A 236 28.58 3.40 -3.83
CA LEU A 236 28.35 4.83 -4.11
C LEU A 236 27.73 5.59 -2.92
N VAL A 237 26.84 4.95 -2.18
CA VAL A 237 26.01 5.54 -1.12
C VAL A 237 26.70 5.52 0.25
N VAL A 238 27.36 4.41 0.60
CA VAL A 238 28.06 4.20 1.89
C VAL A 238 29.04 5.34 2.25
N PRO A 239 29.95 5.80 1.37
CA PRO A 239 30.87 6.89 1.70
C PRO A 239 30.17 8.24 1.87
N ARG A 240 28.97 8.41 1.29
CA ARG A 240 28.20 9.66 1.30
C ARG A 240 27.09 9.69 2.36
N SER A 241 26.86 8.58 3.06
CA SER A 241 25.81 8.46 4.09
C SER A 241 25.87 9.52 5.21
N GLY A 242 27.06 10.07 5.52
CA GLY A 242 27.21 11.16 6.48
C GLY A 242 26.76 12.54 5.99
N ARG A 243 26.53 12.71 4.68
CA ARG A 243 26.17 14.00 4.05
C ARG A 243 24.67 14.26 3.95
N VAL A 244 23.82 13.34 4.42
CA VAL A 244 22.36 13.51 4.39
C VAL A 244 21.97 14.71 5.27
N ARG A 245 21.03 15.53 4.77
CA ARG A 245 20.52 16.69 5.50
C ARG A 245 19.83 16.23 6.78
N GLY A 246 20.12 16.92 7.90
CA GLY A 246 19.55 16.58 9.21
C GLY A 246 18.01 16.59 9.21
N GLU A 247 17.42 17.56 8.50
CA GLU A 247 15.96 17.66 8.30
C GLU A 247 15.36 16.39 7.68
N GLU A 248 16.05 15.77 6.71
CA GLU A 248 15.57 14.56 6.05
C GLU A 248 15.70 13.32 6.95
N LEU A 249 16.77 13.26 7.75
CA LEU A 249 16.97 12.18 8.74
C LEU A 249 15.87 12.22 9.82
N VAL A 250 15.54 13.42 10.31
CA VAL A 250 14.48 13.65 11.31
C VAL A 250 13.11 13.35 10.69
N ARG A 251 12.85 13.88 9.48
CA ARG A 251 11.57 13.68 8.79
C ARG A 251 11.31 12.21 8.50
N GLY A 252 12.28 11.50 7.93
CA GLY A 252 12.15 10.07 7.66
C GLY A 252 11.97 9.27 8.95
N GLY A 253 12.73 9.60 10.00
CA GLY A 253 12.59 8.98 11.33
C GLY A 253 11.23 9.20 11.98
N ALA A 254 10.66 10.41 11.84
CA ALA A 254 9.32 10.73 12.33
C ALA A 254 8.23 9.98 11.56
N VAL A 255 8.30 9.96 10.22
CA VAL A 255 7.34 9.24 9.37
C VAL A 255 7.41 7.74 9.61
N ALA A 256 8.62 7.16 9.64
CA ALA A 256 8.79 5.73 9.86
C ALA A 256 8.33 5.28 11.24
N ARG A 257 8.59 6.09 12.30
CA ARG A 257 8.08 5.78 13.64
C ARG A 257 6.57 5.95 13.72
N HIS A 258 6.01 7.03 13.17
CA HIS A 258 4.56 7.24 13.16
C HIS A 258 3.87 6.08 12.43
N ALA A 259 4.31 5.75 11.20
CA ALA A 259 3.79 4.63 10.44
C ALA A 259 3.97 3.29 11.16
N GLY A 260 5.13 3.05 11.79
CA GLY A 260 5.38 1.81 12.54
C GLY A 260 4.51 1.68 13.79
N ALA A 261 4.32 2.76 14.54
CA ALA A 261 3.44 2.80 15.70
C ALA A 261 1.97 2.62 15.28
N SER A 262 1.54 3.26 14.19
CA SER A 262 0.20 3.07 13.63
C SER A 262 -0.02 1.65 13.13
N LEU A 263 0.98 1.02 12.50
CA LEU A 263 0.90 -0.38 12.07
C LEU A 263 0.78 -1.32 13.27
N PHE A 264 1.59 -1.10 14.31
CA PHE A 264 1.52 -1.84 15.56
C PHE A 264 0.14 -1.69 16.23
N MET A 265 -0.43 -0.49 16.20
CA MET A 265 -1.79 -0.21 16.70
C MET A 265 -2.91 -0.56 15.70
N MET A 266 -2.58 -1.24 14.60
CA MET A 266 -3.54 -1.65 13.56
C MET A 266 -4.37 -0.48 12.98
N ASP A 267 -3.84 0.75 13.02
CA ASP A 267 -4.49 1.94 12.52
C ASP A 267 -4.03 2.29 11.08
N ALA A 268 -4.58 1.57 10.10
CA ALA A 268 -4.36 1.84 8.67
C ALA A 268 -4.58 3.30 8.19
N ASN A 269 -5.50 4.07 8.79
CA ASN A 269 -5.74 5.47 8.46
C ASN A 269 -4.55 6.32 8.88
N GLU A 270 -4.03 6.07 10.08
CA GLU A 270 -2.83 6.72 10.59
C GLU A 270 -1.56 6.31 9.84
N VAL A 271 -1.44 5.04 9.43
CA VAL A 271 -0.37 4.59 8.53
C VAL A 271 -0.40 5.37 7.21
N LEU A 272 -1.58 5.44 6.56
CA LEU A 272 -1.69 6.16 5.29
C LEU A 272 -1.41 7.66 5.48
N ARG A 273 -1.84 8.24 6.59
CA ARG A 273 -1.57 9.64 6.96
C ARG A 273 -0.08 9.89 7.15
N ALA A 274 0.62 9.02 7.88
CA ALA A 274 2.07 9.05 8.07
C ALA A 274 2.79 9.07 6.72
N LEU A 275 2.40 8.16 5.82
CA LEU A 275 2.98 8.02 4.49
C LEU A 275 2.59 9.14 3.52
N SER A 276 1.55 9.92 3.83
CA SER A 276 1.05 11.02 2.99
C SER A 276 1.57 12.40 3.41
N GLY A 277 2.28 12.51 4.54
CA GLY A 277 2.78 13.77 5.13
C GLY A 277 3.87 14.52 4.35
N GLY A 278 3.90 14.43 3.02
CA GLY A 278 4.77 15.26 2.19
C GLY A 278 4.31 16.70 2.11
N ARG A 279 5.24 17.64 1.90
CA ARG A 279 4.97 19.04 1.52
C ARG A 279 4.08 19.04 0.27
N GLN A 280 2.77 19.10 0.46
CA GLN A 280 1.82 19.24 -0.63
C GLN A 280 1.92 20.69 -1.11
N ARG A 281 2.28 20.88 -2.38
CA ARG A 281 2.24 22.22 -2.97
C ARG A 281 0.79 22.69 -2.89
N VAL A 282 0.59 23.90 -2.39
CA VAL A 282 -0.72 24.55 -2.39
C VAL A 282 -1.02 24.89 -3.84
N ASP A 283 -1.58 23.94 -4.58
CA ASP A 283 -1.98 24.17 -5.97
C ASP A 283 -3.24 25.06 -5.97
N GLY A 284 -3.00 26.36 -6.14
CA GLY A 284 -4.02 27.41 -6.10
C GLY A 284 -4.78 27.65 -7.40
N GLY A 285 -4.55 26.87 -8.47
CA GLY A 285 -5.05 27.21 -9.82
C GLY A 285 -6.53 26.87 -10.07
N ARG A 286 -6.81 25.63 -10.49
CA ARG A 286 -8.14 25.21 -10.97
C ARG A 286 -9.19 25.15 -9.85
N ALA A 287 -8.78 24.70 -8.67
CA ALA A 287 -9.65 24.56 -7.52
C ALA A 287 -10.06 25.92 -6.90
N ALA A 288 -9.26 26.97 -7.03
CA ALA A 288 -9.62 28.31 -6.53
C ALA A 288 -10.71 28.97 -7.40
N ARG A 289 -10.65 28.83 -8.74
CA ARG A 289 -11.73 29.29 -9.63
C ARG A 289 -13.05 28.58 -9.34
N PHE A 290 -12.97 27.27 -9.10
CA PHE A 290 -14.15 26.50 -8.69
C PHE A 290 -14.60 26.84 -7.27
N TYR A 291 -13.84 27.52 -6.42
CA TYR A 291 -14.31 28.02 -5.12
C TYR A 291 -14.98 29.40 -5.23
N ALA A 292 -14.51 30.27 -6.12
CA ALA A 292 -14.87 31.70 -6.15
C ALA A 292 -16.25 32.08 -6.73
N ARG A 293 -16.91 31.21 -7.52
CA ARG A 293 -18.31 31.45 -7.97
C ARG A 293 -19.29 31.63 -6.80
N HIS A 294 -20.45 32.22 -7.01
CA HIS A 294 -21.50 32.30 -5.99
C HIS A 294 -22.20 30.94 -5.77
N THR A 295 -22.59 30.65 -4.52
CA THR A 295 -23.45 29.50 -4.15
C THR A 295 -24.71 29.98 -3.46
N HIS A 296 -25.85 29.43 -3.83
CA HIS A 296 -27.12 29.64 -3.13
C HIS A 296 -27.33 28.51 -2.10
N GLY A 297 -27.22 28.85 -0.81
CA GLY A 297 -27.57 27.96 0.31
C GLY A 297 -26.40 27.19 0.97
N PRO A 298 -26.55 26.81 2.25
CA PRO A 298 -25.48 26.23 3.07
C PRO A 298 -25.02 24.85 2.59
N LEU A 299 -25.93 23.99 2.15
CA LEU A 299 -25.59 22.65 1.66
C LEU A 299 -24.75 22.70 0.37
N ARG A 300 -25.11 23.57 -0.58
CA ARG A 300 -24.37 23.73 -1.84
C ARG A 300 -22.97 24.31 -1.60
N ALA A 301 -22.84 25.22 -0.63
CA ALA A 301 -21.54 25.74 -0.20
C ALA A 301 -20.66 24.61 0.36
N LEU A 302 -21.21 23.72 1.18
CA LEU A 302 -20.49 22.58 1.74
C LEU A 302 -20.06 21.56 0.68
N ILE A 303 -20.98 21.12 -0.19
CA ILE A 303 -20.69 20.18 -1.30
C ILE A 303 -19.56 20.72 -2.17
N ARG A 304 -19.57 22.02 -2.40
CA ARG A 304 -18.55 22.70 -3.18
C ARG A 304 -17.21 22.77 -2.46
N ALA A 305 -17.21 23.10 -1.16
CA ALA A 305 -16.00 23.08 -0.36
C ALA A 305 -15.37 21.67 -0.37
N ASP A 306 -16.20 20.62 -0.28
CA ASP A 306 -15.77 19.23 -0.40
C ASP A 306 -15.22 18.89 -1.79
N ALA A 307 -15.87 19.35 -2.86
CA ALA A 307 -15.38 19.18 -4.23
C ALA A 307 -13.99 19.84 -4.41
N VAL A 308 -13.83 21.06 -3.91
CA VAL A 308 -12.57 21.81 -3.96
C VAL A 308 -11.50 21.11 -3.12
N ALA A 309 -11.85 20.65 -1.93
CA ALA A 309 -10.96 19.88 -1.06
C ALA A 309 -10.52 18.59 -1.74
N PHE A 310 -11.45 17.86 -2.38
CA PHE A 310 -11.17 16.66 -3.16
C PHE A 310 -10.21 16.96 -4.30
N LEU A 311 -10.47 17.99 -5.11
CA LEU A 311 -9.59 18.36 -6.22
C LEU A 311 -8.19 18.85 -5.79
N ARG A 312 -8.06 19.42 -4.58
CA ARG A 312 -6.76 19.87 -4.03
C ARG A 312 -5.97 18.76 -3.34
N LEU A 313 -6.69 17.89 -2.63
CA LEU A 313 -6.10 16.88 -1.75
C LEU A 313 -5.89 15.55 -2.45
N ASN A 314 -6.72 15.20 -3.43
CA ASN A 314 -6.52 13.95 -4.14
C ASN A 314 -5.20 13.97 -4.93
N PRO A 315 -4.50 12.83 -4.95
CA PRO A 315 -3.33 12.65 -5.79
C PRO A 315 -3.69 12.88 -7.26
N PRO A 316 -2.69 13.07 -8.15
CA PRO A 316 -2.92 13.02 -9.60
C PRO A 316 -3.78 11.79 -9.93
N LEU A 317 -4.66 11.84 -10.93
CA LEU A 317 -5.52 10.72 -11.38
C LEU A 317 -4.77 9.41 -11.69
N MET A 318 -3.44 9.43 -11.61
CA MET A 318 -2.53 8.32 -11.84
C MET A 318 -2.82 7.06 -11.00
N PRO A 319 -2.97 7.06 -9.65
CA PRO A 319 -3.21 5.81 -8.94
C PRO A 319 -4.50 5.09 -9.34
N PRO A 320 -5.67 5.77 -9.47
CA PRO A 320 -6.88 5.13 -10.00
C PRO A 320 -6.72 4.62 -11.44
N ILE A 321 -6.05 5.37 -12.32
CA ILE A 321 -5.78 4.93 -13.69
C ILE A 321 -4.84 3.72 -13.72
N LEU A 322 -3.82 3.70 -12.86
CA LEU A 322 -2.88 2.58 -12.74
C LEU A 322 -3.58 1.33 -12.22
N TRP A 323 -4.47 1.44 -11.24
CA TRP A 323 -5.27 0.29 -10.77
C TRP A 323 -6.25 -0.20 -11.83
N LEU A 324 -6.85 0.70 -12.61
CA LEU A 324 -7.70 0.36 -13.74
C LEU A 324 -6.89 -0.40 -14.80
N ALA A 325 -5.75 0.16 -15.22
CA ALA A 325 -4.87 -0.42 -16.23
C ALA A 325 -4.30 -1.76 -15.76
N ALA A 326 -3.89 -1.88 -14.50
CA ALA A 326 -3.40 -3.14 -13.92
C ALA A 326 -4.51 -4.19 -13.89
N CYS A 327 -5.74 -3.81 -13.52
CA CYS A 327 -6.89 -4.72 -13.54
C CYS A 327 -7.16 -5.23 -14.96
N VAL A 328 -7.23 -4.33 -15.95
CA VAL A 328 -7.49 -4.71 -17.35
C VAL A 328 -6.35 -5.53 -17.93
N ALA A 329 -5.09 -5.14 -17.70
CA ALA A 329 -3.93 -5.92 -18.14
C ALA A 329 -3.94 -7.34 -17.55
N MET A 330 -4.36 -7.50 -16.29
CA MET A 330 -4.50 -8.80 -15.65
C MET A 330 -5.53 -9.70 -16.32
N LEU A 331 -6.59 -9.12 -16.88
CA LEU A 331 -7.65 -9.87 -17.53
C LEU A 331 -7.34 -10.23 -18.99
N LEU A 332 -6.41 -9.52 -19.64
CA LEU A 332 -6.02 -9.72 -21.04
C LEU A 332 -4.93 -10.78 -21.26
N VAL A 333 -4.55 -11.55 -20.23
CA VAL A 333 -3.44 -12.51 -20.29
C VAL A 333 -3.76 -13.69 -21.20
N GLU A 334 -2.88 -13.90 -22.18
CA GLU A 334 -2.82 -15.06 -23.08
C GLU A 334 -2.52 -16.31 -22.24
N GLY A 335 -3.57 -17.09 -21.93
CA GLY A 335 -3.54 -18.22 -21.00
C GLY A 335 -4.74 -18.26 -20.05
N GLY A 336 -5.38 -17.11 -19.80
CA GLY A 336 -6.59 -17.01 -18.98
C GLY A 336 -6.35 -17.32 -17.50
N LEU A 337 -6.54 -16.32 -16.63
CA LEU A 337 -6.57 -16.60 -15.18
C LEU A 337 -7.90 -17.25 -14.80
N PRO A 338 -7.95 -18.10 -13.75
CA PRO A 338 -9.21 -18.62 -13.25
C PRO A 338 -10.18 -17.49 -12.93
N GLU A 339 -11.47 -17.67 -13.25
CA GLU A 339 -12.52 -16.65 -13.04
C GLU A 339 -12.50 -16.08 -11.62
N PHE A 340 -12.32 -16.92 -10.60
CA PHE A 340 -12.22 -16.46 -9.20
C PHE A 340 -11.03 -15.53 -8.94
N VAL A 341 -9.89 -15.76 -9.61
CA VAL A 341 -8.72 -14.89 -9.53
C VAL A 341 -9.00 -13.56 -10.24
N GLN A 342 -9.64 -13.60 -11.41
CA GLN A 342 -10.07 -12.41 -12.13
C GLN A 342 -11.03 -11.54 -11.29
N LEU A 343 -12.04 -12.16 -10.69
CA LEU A 343 -12.99 -11.51 -9.78
C LEU A 343 -12.28 -10.95 -8.54
N ALA A 344 -11.34 -11.68 -7.95
CA ALA A 344 -10.57 -11.21 -6.80
C ALA A 344 -9.71 -9.99 -7.14
N VAL A 345 -9.08 -9.96 -8.33
CA VAL A 345 -8.31 -8.82 -8.81
C VAL A 345 -9.18 -7.58 -8.97
N ILE A 346 -10.41 -7.73 -9.50
CA ILE A 346 -11.40 -6.64 -9.59
C ILE A 346 -11.73 -6.10 -8.20
N VAL A 347 -11.99 -6.96 -7.21
CA VAL A 347 -12.27 -6.55 -5.83
C VAL A 347 -11.08 -5.83 -5.20
N ILE A 348 -9.85 -6.35 -5.37
CA ILE A 348 -8.63 -5.75 -4.84
C ILE A 348 -8.40 -4.37 -5.45
N ALA A 349 -8.49 -4.25 -6.78
CA ALA A 349 -8.33 -2.98 -7.48
C ALA A 349 -9.41 -1.96 -7.06
N GLY A 350 -10.65 -2.42 -6.91
CA GLY A 350 -11.77 -1.63 -6.40
C GLY A 350 -11.53 -1.12 -4.98
N CYS A 351 -11.19 -2.00 -4.05
CA CYS A 351 -10.88 -1.65 -2.66
C CYS A 351 -9.66 -0.72 -2.54
N ALA A 352 -8.60 -0.96 -3.32
CA ALA A 352 -7.41 -0.12 -3.34
C ALA A 352 -7.72 1.29 -3.86
N THR A 353 -8.52 1.39 -4.93
CA THR A 353 -8.94 2.68 -5.48
C THR A 353 -9.88 3.42 -4.53
N ALA A 354 -10.85 2.72 -3.93
CA ALA A 354 -11.75 3.29 -2.92
C ALA A 354 -10.97 3.85 -1.72
N SER A 355 -9.96 3.12 -1.22
CA SER A 355 -9.10 3.57 -0.12
C SER A 355 -8.37 4.87 -0.47
N GLY A 356 -7.93 5.04 -1.73
CA GLY A 356 -7.27 6.25 -2.22
C GLY A 356 -8.21 7.46 -2.37
N LEU A 357 -9.47 7.25 -2.76
CA LEU A 357 -10.43 8.35 -2.96
C LEU A 357 -11.06 8.88 -1.66
N GLY A 358 -10.95 8.13 -0.55
CA GLY A 358 -11.45 8.53 0.77
C GLY A 358 -10.61 9.57 1.52
N THR A 359 -9.62 10.22 0.90
CA THR A 359 -8.66 11.09 1.59
C THR A 359 -9.29 12.31 2.26
N VAL A 360 -10.26 12.97 1.60
CA VAL A 360 -10.98 14.12 2.15
C VAL A 360 -11.80 13.69 3.36
N ALA A 361 -12.58 12.62 3.21
CA ALA A 361 -13.42 12.07 4.28
C ALA A 361 -12.59 11.72 5.52
N ARG A 362 -11.39 11.15 5.34
CA ARG A 362 -10.46 10.84 6.45
C ARG A 362 -9.94 12.10 7.14
N LYS A 363 -9.65 13.18 6.40
CA LYS A 363 -9.18 14.43 7.02
C LYS A 363 -10.30 15.16 7.77
N THR A 364 -11.52 15.13 7.26
CA THR A 364 -12.68 15.76 7.93
C THR A 364 -13.11 14.96 9.15
N ALA A 365 -12.99 13.64 9.12
CA ALA A 365 -13.31 12.77 10.26
C ALA A 365 -12.39 12.98 11.48
N LEU A 366 -11.24 13.67 11.33
CA LEU A 366 -10.33 13.97 12.45
C LEU A 366 -10.89 15.03 13.41
N VAL A 367 -11.77 15.90 12.93
CA VAL A 367 -12.34 17.00 13.72
C VAL A 367 -13.87 16.97 13.55
N PRO A 368 -14.56 15.99 14.14
CA PRO A 368 -16.02 15.87 14.01
C PRO A 368 -16.75 17.09 14.59
N GLU A 369 -16.14 17.82 15.52
CA GLU A 369 -16.68 19.06 16.08
C GLU A 369 -16.87 20.15 15.03
N LEU A 370 -16.05 20.16 13.97
CA LEU A 370 -16.22 21.12 12.88
C LEU A 370 -17.53 20.88 12.12
N ASP A 371 -17.94 19.62 11.98
CA ASP A 371 -19.21 19.25 11.36
C ASP A 371 -20.40 19.62 12.27
N ALA A 372 -20.21 19.66 13.59
CA ALA A 372 -21.23 20.05 14.57
C ALA A 372 -21.50 21.57 14.60
N VAL A 373 -20.53 22.39 14.19
CA VAL A 373 -20.68 23.86 14.11
C VAL A 373 -21.47 24.29 12.88
N LEU A 374 -21.62 23.42 11.87
CA LEU A 374 -22.37 23.76 10.66
C LEU A 374 -23.87 23.88 10.94
N PRO A 375 -24.57 24.90 10.40
CA PRO A 375 -26.01 25.07 10.54
C PRO A 375 -26.79 24.12 9.61
N LEU A 376 -26.46 22.83 9.65
CA LEU A 376 -27.01 21.78 8.79
C LEU A 376 -27.30 20.53 9.61
N HIS A 377 -28.32 19.78 9.20
CA HIS A 377 -28.59 18.48 9.79
C HIS A 377 -27.39 17.52 9.54
N PRO A 378 -26.96 16.70 10.52
CA PRO A 378 -25.77 15.83 10.39
C PRO A 378 -25.82 14.88 9.18
N ALA A 379 -27.03 14.42 8.80
CA ALA A 379 -27.20 13.62 7.61
C ALA A 379 -26.79 14.38 6.33
N LEU A 380 -27.16 15.65 6.21
CA LEU A 380 -26.82 16.48 5.05
C LEU A 380 -25.30 16.71 4.95
N VAL A 381 -24.65 16.95 6.09
CA VAL A 381 -23.19 17.06 6.14
C VAL A 381 -22.53 15.77 5.62
N ARG A 382 -22.99 14.60 6.05
CA ARG A 382 -22.47 13.31 5.58
C ARG A 382 -22.79 12.99 4.13
N THR A 383 -23.95 13.40 3.63
CA THR A 383 -24.23 13.30 2.18
C THR A 383 -23.21 14.11 1.39
N SER A 384 -22.85 15.31 1.86
CA SER A 384 -21.80 16.12 1.24
C SER A 384 -20.45 15.39 1.24
N ARG A 385 -20.04 14.83 2.40
CA ARG A 385 -18.77 14.12 2.56
C ARG A 385 -18.68 12.80 1.75
N THR A 386 -19.81 12.17 1.42
CA THR A 386 -19.87 10.91 0.62
C THR A 386 -19.99 11.15 -0.88
N LEU A 387 -20.57 12.27 -1.30
CA LEU A 387 -20.94 12.51 -2.69
C LEU A 387 -19.74 12.43 -3.64
N MET A 388 -18.62 13.06 -3.30
CA MET A 388 -17.43 13.06 -4.17
C MET A 388 -16.79 11.67 -4.29
N PRO A 389 -16.54 10.91 -3.20
CA PRO A 389 -16.12 9.52 -3.30
C PRO A 389 -17.09 8.64 -4.10
N CYS A 390 -18.41 8.80 -3.91
CA CYS A 390 -19.42 8.05 -4.66
C CYS A 390 -19.38 8.34 -6.15
N LEU A 391 -19.32 9.61 -6.57
CA LEU A 391 -19.24 9.97 -7.98
C LEU A 391 -17.95 9.47 -8.62
N ALA A 392 -16.82 9.61 -7.94
CA ALA A 392 -15.54 9.19 -8.48
C ALA A 392 -15.40 7.66 -8.55
N MET A 393 -15.92 6.92 -7.57
CA MET A 393 -16.01 5.45 -7.63
C MET A 393 -17.03 4.96 -8.65
N SER A 394 -18.18 5.62 -8.77
CA SER A 394 -19.18 5.32 -9.79
C SER A 394 -18.60 5.49 -11.19
N LEU A 395 -17.89 6.59 -11.45
CA LEU A 395 -17.19 6.80 -12.72
C LEU A 395 -16.11 5.74 -12.96
N TRP A 396 -15.28 5.44 -11.96
CA TRP A 396 -14.21 4.45 -12.10
C TRP A 396 -14.75 3.05 -12.40
N MET A 397 -15.80 2.63 -11.66
CA MET A 397 -16.46 1.34 -11.89
C MET A 397 -17.21 1.30 -13.21
N ALA A 398 -17.86 2.39 -13.63
CA ALA A 398 -18.51 2.47 -14.94
C ALA A 398 -17.49 2.35 -16.08
N VAL A 399 -16.32 2.98 -15.95
CA VAL A 399 -15.23 2.84 -16.93
C VAL A 399 -14.69 1.41 -16.93
N LEU A 400 -14.45 0.81 -15.76
CA LEU A 400 -14.02 -0.59 -15.67
C LEU A 400 -15.04 -1.52 -16.32
N SER A 401 -16.30 -1.46 -15.91
CA SER A 401 -17.38 -2.28 -16.49
C SER A 401 -17.58 -2.01 -17.98
N GLY A 402 -17.43 -0.76 -18.44
CA GLY A 402 -17.49 -0.43 -19.86
C GLY A 402 -16.35 -1.06 -20.66
N LEU A 403 -15.13 -1.06 -20.13
CA LEU A 403 -14.00 -1.78 -20.73
C LEU A 403 -14.26 -3.29 -20.76
N LEU A 404 -14.83 -3.85 -19.69
CA LEU A 404 -15.19 -5.28 -19.65
C LEU A 404 -16.27 -5.64 -20.69
N VAL A 405 -17.30 -4.81 -20.86
CA VAL A 405 -18.32 -4.99 -21.91
C VAL A 405 -17.69 -4.95 -23.30
N LEU A 406 -16.78 -4.00 -23.56
CA LEU A 406 -16.06 -3.92 -24.84
C LEU A 406 -15.20 -5.15 -25.12
N LEU A 407 -14.69 -5.78 -24.06
CA LEU A 407 -13.92 -7.02 -24.10
C LEU A 407 -14.79 -8.29 -24.14
N GLY A 408 -16.13 -8.13 -24.21
CA GLY A 408 -17.08 -9.22 -24.34
C GLY A 408 -17.42 -9.95 -23.04
N ALA A 409 -17.15 -9.34 -21.88
CA ALA A 409 -17.38 -9.98 -20.58
C ALA A 409 -18.85 -10.16 -20.18
N ALA A 410 -19.71 -9.22 -20.60
CA ALA A 410 -21.15 -9.26 -20.32
C ALA A 410 -21.92 -8.22 -21.17
N ASP A 411 -23.24 -8.18 -20.98
CA ASP A 411 -24.15 -7.20 -21.60
C ASP A 411 -23.83 -5.73 -21.23
N PRO A 412 -24.23 -4.76 -22.07
CA PRO A 412 -24.05 -3.32 -21.80
C PRO A 412 -24.65 -2.84 -20.46
N TRP A 413 -25.64 -3.56 -19.94
CA TRP A 413 -26.26 -3.26 -18.65
C TRP A 413 -25.29 -3.38 -17.46
N LEU A 414 -24.15 -4.06 -17.65
CA LEU A 414 -23.07 -4.16 -16.67
C LEU A 414 -22.50 -2.78 -16.30
N VAL A 415 -22.49 -1.84 -17.24
CA VAL A 415 -22.02 -0.46 -16.99
C VAL A 415 -22.86 0.21 -15.91
N LEU A 416 -24.18 0.01 -15.95
CA LEU A 416 -25.10 0.56 -14.95
C LEU A 416 -24.93 -0.14 -13.59
N VAL A 417 -24.79 -1.47 -13.58
CA VAL A 417 -24.50 -2.24 -12.36
C VAL A 417 -23.18 -1.79 -11.73
N GLY A 418 -22.13 -1.61 -12.53
CA GLY A 418 -20.83 -1.10 -12.10
C GLY A 418 -20.93 0.32 -11.54
N ALA A 419 -21.62 1.22 -12.23
CA ALA A 419 -21.85 2.58 -11.76
C ALA A 419 -22.56 2.60 -10.39
N LEU A 420 -23.57 1.73 -10.20
CA LEU A 420 -24.28 1.57 -8.92
C LEU A 420 -23.38 0.96 -7.84
N ALA A 421 -22.57 -0.06 -8.17
CA ALA A 421 -21.59 -0.63 -7.25
C ALA A 421 -20.59 0.43 -6.75
N GLY A 422 -20.13 1.30 -7.64
CA GLY A 422 -19.26 2.41 -7.28
C GLY A 422 -19.87 3.39 -6.28
N VAL A 423 -21.20 3.61 -6.29
CA VAL A 423 -21.88 4.42 -5.25
C VAL A 423 -21.75 3.75 -3.88
N GLY A 424 -22.01 2.43 -3.80
CA GLY A 424 -21.86 1.68 -2.55
C GLY A 424 -20.41 1.66 -2.04
N MET A 425 -19.44 1.48 -2.94
CA MET A 425 -18.01 1.52 -2.62
C MET A 425 -17.57 2.91 -2.12
N GLY A 426 -18.05 3.97 -2.78
CA GLY A 426 -17.80 5.36 -2.35
C GLY A 426 -18.33 5.64 -0.95
N ALA A 427 -19.53 5.17 -0.63
CA ALA A 427 -20.08 5.28 0.72
C ALA A 427 -19.24 4.50 1.76
N GLY A 428 -18.72 3.33 1.39
CA GLY A 428 -17.77 2.56 2.19
C GLY A 428 -16.52 3.35 2.60
N THR A 429 -16.07 4.30 1.76
CA THR A 429 -14.91 5.16 2.09
C THR A 429 -15.19 6.10 3.25
N LEU A 430 -16.41 6.66 3.37
CA LEU A 430 -16.79 7.46 4.54
C LEU A 430 -16.89 6.58 5.78
N ARG A 431 -17.48 5.40 5.66
CA ARG A 431 -17.56 4.44 6.77
C ARG A 431 -16.18 4.04 7.29
N ALA A 432 -15.20 3.85 6.40
CA ALA A 432 -13.80 3.61 6.74
C ALA A 432 -13.13 4.85 7.38
N ALA A 433 -13.49 6.05 6.93
CA ALA A 433 -12.97 7.29 7.48
C ALA A 433 -13.46 7.57 8.90
N THR A 434 -14.73 7.30 9.20
CA THR A 434 -15.36 7.52 10.51
C THR A 434 -15.26 6.29 11.42
N ARG A 435 -14.27 5.43 11.21
CA ARG A 435 -14.08 4.25 12.05
C ARG A 435 -13.65 4.67 13.45
N THR A 436 -14.14 3.94 14.45
CA THR A 436 -13.75 4.12 15.84
C THR A 436 -12.37 3.53 16.08
N PRO A 437 -11.51 4.17 16.90
CA PRO A 437 -10.24 3.59 17.32
C PRO A 437 -10.46 2.20 17.92
N PRO A 438 -9.53 1.25 17.73
CA PRO A 438 -9.59 -0.05 18.38
C PRO A 438 -9.62 0.12 19.91
N ASP A 439 -10.59 -0.51 20.57
CA ASP A 439 -10.62 -0.56 22.03
C ASP A 439 -9.69 -1.70 22.50
N TRP A 440 -8.60 -1.32 23.15
CA TRP A 440 -7.60 -2.25 23.69
C TRP A 440 -7.96 -2.76 25.09
N THR A 441 -9.01 -2.21 25.71
CA THR A 441 -9.50 -2.67 27.02
C THR A 441 -10.53 -3.78 26.89
N ALA A 442 -11.14 -3.94 25.72
CA ALA A 442 -12.09 -5.00 25.46
C ALA A 442 -11.39 -6.38 25.45
N PRO A 443 -11.87 -7.35 26.26
CA PRO A 443 -11.27 -8.68 26.29
C PRO A 443 -11.45 -9.37 24.93
N PRO A 444 -10.47 -10.18 24.47
CA PRO A 444 -10.63 -11.04 23.31
C PRO A 444 -11.85 -11.95 23.49
N VAL A 445 -12.60 -12.18 22.41
CA VAL A 445 -13.74 -13.10 22.47
C VAL A 445 -13.25 -14.50 22.16
N GLU A 446 -13.53 -15.43 23.06
CA GLU A 446 -13.23 -16.84 22.85
C GLU A 446 -14.02 -17.37 21.65
N THR A 447 -13.31 -17.96 20.69
CA THR A 447 -13.90 -18.64 19.54
C THR A 447 -13.34 -20.07 19.46
N PRO A 448 -13.98 -20.98 18.71
CA PRO A 448 -13.43 -22.33 18.48
C PRO A 448 -12.03 -22.32 17.86
N PHE A 449 -11.63 -21.22 17.23
CA PHE A 449 -10.29 -21.00 16.64
C PHE A 449 -9.33 -20.27 17.60
N GLY A 450 -9.70 -20.11 18.87
CA GLY A 450 -8.95 -19.38 19.90
C GLY A 450 -9.50 -17.98 20.18
N PRO A 451 -8.84 -17.22 21.07
CA PRO A 451 -9.25 -15.87 21.43
C PRO A 451 -9.05 -14.91 20.26
N VAL A 452 -10.15 -14.35 19.76
CA VAL A 452 -10.14 -13.42 18.63
C VAL A 452 -10.37 -11.98 19.10
N PRO A 453 -9.46 -11.04 18.79
CA PRO A 453 -9.58 -9.63 19.14
C PRO A 453 -10.65 -8.94 18.25
N ARG A 454 -11.94 -9.21 18.52
CA ARG A 454 -13.06 -8.76 17.69
C ARG A 454 -13.16 -7.24 17.58
N ALA A 455 -12.83 -6.50 18.63
CA ALA A 455 -12.85 -5.03 18.60
C ALA A 455 -11.83 -4.46 17.61
N GLN A 456 -10.63 -5.06 17.58
CA GLN A 456 -9.53 -4.68 16.70
C GLN A 456 -9.83 -5.08 15.25
N LEU A 457 -10.27 -6.32 15.02
CA LEU A 457 -10.63 -6.80 13.68
C LEU A 457 -11.84 -6.05 13.10
N GLY A 458 -12.85 -5.77 13.93
CA GLY A 458 -14.01 -4.98 13.53
C GLY A 458 -13.64 -3.56 13.12
N SER A 459 -12.70 -2.92 13.81
CA SER A 459 -12.18 -1.60 13.42
C SER A 459 -11.38 -1.64 12.11
N LEU A 460 -10.60 -2.71 11.89
CA LEU A 460 -9.82 -2.91 10.67
C LEU A 460 -10.68 -3.10 9.42
N LEU A 461 -11.71 -3.95 9.52
CA LEU A 461 -12.59 -4.29 8.39
C LEU A 461 -13.65 -3.21 8.10
N ARG A 462 -13.85 -2.26 9.01
CA ARG A 462 -14.90 -1.24 8.88
C ARG A 462 -14.72 -0.40 7.62
N GLY A 463 -15.71 -0.46 6.74
CA GLY A 463 -15.74 0.20 5.46
C GLY A 463 -15.26 -0.69 4.31
N LEU A 464 -14.23 -1.53 4.53
CA LEU A 464 -13.80 -2.54 3.55
C LEU A 464 -14.86 -3.65 3.38
N ASP A 465 -15.50 -4.03 4.49
CA ASP A 465 -16.67 -4.91 4.50
C ASP A 465 -17.77 -4.44 3.54
N VAL A 466 -18.12 -3.16 3.60
CA VAL A 466 -19.16 -2.54 2.77
C VAL A 466 -18.71 -2.36 1.33
N THR A 467 -17.43 -2.03 1.07
CA THR A 467 -16.94 -1.96 -0.31
C THR A 467 -16.99 -3.32 -0.98
N ILE A 468 -16.62 -4.40 -0.28
CA ILE A 468 -16.71 -5.77 -0.81
C ILE A 468 -18.18 -6.16 -1.03
N LEU A 469 -19.05 -5.88 -0.05
CA LEU A 469 -20.48 -6.17 -0.15
C LEU A 469 -21.13 -5.45 -1.36
N ALA A 470 -20.73 -4.19 -1.61
CA ALA A 470 -21.22 -3.42 -2.76
C ALA A 470 -20.79 -4.00 -4.11
N THR A 471 -19.69 -4.76 -4.17
CA THR A 471 -19.22 -5.41 -5.40
C THR A 471 -19.87 -6.77 -5.66
N ILE A 472 -20.48 -7.44 -4.68
CA ILE A 472 -20.98 -8.82 -4.84
C ILE A 472 -21.94 -8.98 -6.02
N PRO A 473 -23.00 -8.17 -6.20
CA PRO A 473 -23.93 -8.39 -7.31
C PRO A 473 -23.27 -8.16 -8.68
N LEU A 474 -22.30 -7.23 -8.77
CA LEU A 474 -21.46 -7.06 -9.95
C LEU A 474 -20.61 -8.31 -10.24
N LEU A 475 -19.99 -8.92 -9.22
CA LEU A 475 -19.21 -10.14 -9.40
C LEU A 475 -20.10 -11.31 -9.86
N VAL A 476 -21.33 -11.40 -9.36
CA VAL A 476 -22.32 -12.39 -9.81
C VAL A 476 -22.69 -12.16 -11.28
N ALA A 477 -22.93 -10.92 -11.70
CA ALA A 477 -23.19 -10.60 -13.11
C ALA A 477 -22.02 -11.01 -14.02
N LEU A 478 -20.78 -10.73 -13.60
CA LEU A 478 -19.57 -11.12 -14.34
C LEU A 478 -19.40 -12.64 -14.39
N TYR A 479 -19.71 -13.34 -13.30
CA TYR A 479 -19.65 -14.80 -13.24
C TYR A 479 -20.70 -15.46 -14.14
N LEU A 480 -21.90 -14.86 -14.26
CA LEU A 480 -22.96 -15.36 -15.13
C LEU A 480 -22.74 -15.02 -16.61
N GLY A 481 -21.89 -14.05 -16.93
CA GLY A 481 -21.65 -13.57 -18.30
C GLY A 481 -22.80 -12.74 -18.91
N TYR A 482 -23.88 -12.50 -18.15
CA TYR A 482 -25.01 -11.66 -18.56
C TYR A 482 -25.63 -10.95 -17.34
N VAL A 483 -26.42 -9.91 -17.59
CA VAL A 483 -26.99 -9.09 -16.49
C VAL A 483 -28.50 -9.30 -16.39
N PRO A 484 -28.98 -10.20 -15.52
CA PRO A 484 -30.42 -10.33 -15.29
C PRO A 484 -30.95 -9.06 -14.60
N SER A 485 -32.21 -8.70 -14.90
CA SER A 485 -32.88 -7.54 -14.30
C SER A 485 -32.94 -7.61 -12.77
N THR A 486 -33.00 -8.83 -12.21
CA THR A 486 -32.93 -9.08 -10.78
C THR A 486 -31.61 -8.61 -10.16
N VAL A 487 -30.47 -8.88 -10.79
CA VAL A 487 -29.15 -8.42 -10.30
C VAL A 487 -29.06 -6.90 -10.33
N LEU A 488 -29.61 -6.24 -11.35
CA LEU A 488 -29.69 -4.78 -11.37
C LEU A 488 -30.51 -4.24 -10.19
N MET A 489 -31.71 -4.79 -9.96
CA MET A 489 -32.56 -4.35 -8.85
C MET A 489 -31.89 -4.58 -7.50
N VAL A 490 -31.27 -5.75 -7.31
CA VAL A 490 -30.49 -6.08 -6.11
C VAL A 490 -29.34 -5.09 -5.94
N GLN A 491 -28.54 -4.81 -6.98
CA GLN A 491 -27.44 -3.85 -6.92
C GLN A 491 -27.92 -2.45 -6.54
N ALA A 492 -29.04 -1.99 -7.11
CA ALA A 492 -29.63 -0.69 -6.79
C ALA A 492 -30.05 -0.63 -5.31
N VAL A 493 -30.75 -1.65 -4.81
CA VAL A 493 -31.18 -1.75 -3.41
C VAL A 493 -29.99 -1.81 -2.46
N PHE A 494 -28.98 -2.63 -2.76
CA PHE A 494 -27.77 -2.75 -1.93
C PHE A 494 -26.99 -1.44 -1.89
N SER A 495 -26.71 -0.82 -3.03
CA SER A 495 -25.96 0.44 -3.08
C SER A 495 -26.71 1.60 -2.40
N ALA A 496 -28.03 1.70 -2.61
CA ALA A 496 -28.86 2.70 -1.94
C ALA A 496 -28.94 2.45 -0.43
N GLY A 497 -29.14 1.19 -0.01
CA GLY A 497 -29.17 0.79 1.40
C GLY A 497 -27.85 1.07 2.11
N ILE A 498 -26.72 0.73 1.48
CA ILE A 498 -25.38 1.05 1.97
C ILE A 498 -25.21 2.56 2.15
N PHE A 499 -25.54 3.35 1.13
CA PHE A 499 -25.43 4.80 1.18
C PHE A 499 -26.28 5.39 2.32
N LEU A 500 -27.53 4.95 2.43
CA LEU A 500 -28.46 5.39 3.46
C LEU A 500 -27.96 5.04 4.87
N VAL A 501 -27.51 3.80 5.08
CA VAL A 501 -26.95 3.35 6.37
C VAL A 501 -25.74 4.19 6.76
N VAL A 502 -24.82 4.45 5.83
CA VAL A 502 -23.63 5.28 6.11
C VAL A 502 -24.01 6.71 6.47
N VAL A 503 -24.98 7.30 5.76
CA VAL A 503 -25.42 8.68 6.02
C VAL A 503 -26.17 8.79 7.36
N LEU A 504 -27.07 7.84 7.66
CA LEU A 504 -27.93 7.87 8.85
C LEU A 504 -27.26 7.34 10.12
N SER A 505 -26.20 6.53 10.02
CA SER A 505 -25.57 5.88 11.19
C SER A 505 -24.90 6.88 12.14
N ARG A 506 -25.54 7.26 13.23
CA ARG A 506 -24.97 8.23 14.19
C ARG A 506 -23.55 7.82 14.62
N PRO A 507 -22.58 8.74 14.68
CA PRO A 507 -21.28 8.40 15.21
C PRO A 507 -21.48 8.05 16.68
N LYS A 508 -20.95 6.90 17.13
CA LYS A 508 -20.91 6.60 18.57
C LYS A 508 -20.10 7.72 19.22
N ARG A 509 -20.74 8.51 20.08
CA ARG A 509 -20.04 9.48 20.94
C ARG A 509 -19.15 8.64 21.87
N THR A 510 -17.84 8.81 21.72
CA THR A 510 -16.83 8.30 22.66
C THR A 510 -16.81 9.15 23.91
#